data_AF-A0A937THG3-F1
#
_entry.id   AF-A0A937THG3-F1
#
_cell.length_a   1.000
_cell.length_b   1.000
_cell.length_c   1.000
_cell.angle_alpha   90.00
_cell.angle_beta   90.00
_cell.angle_gamma   90.00
#
_symmetry.space_group_name_H-M   'P 1'
#
loop_
_entity.id
_entity.type
_entity.pdbx_description
1 polymer ?
#
loop_
_entity_poly.entity_id
_entity_poly.type
_entity_poly.pdbx_seq_one_letter_code
_entity_poly.pdbx_strand_id
1 'polypeptide(L)'
;KQNFYKNKNFIQFYDKRLVIINPEFRFYPTQNKMKVDYLVVSQNPDIKIAELTESFDFEQLIFDSSNRYWKINKWIEECSKTSVEYYDVKRQGAWDKAI
;
A
#
# COMPACT_ATOMS: atom_id res chain seq x y z
N LYS A 1 -21.29 -8.52 -16.02
CA LYS A 1 -20.90 -7.78 -14.80
C LYS A 1 -19.48 -7.26 -15.00
N GLN A 2 -19.23 -5.98 -14.74
CA GLN A 2 -17.89 -5.42 -14.85
C GLN A 2 -17.15 -5.75 -13.55
N ASN A 3 -16.28 -6.77 -13.58
CA ASN A 3 -15.58 -7.27 -12.39
C ASN A 3 -14.29 -6.48 -12.08
N PHE A 4 -14.00 -5.46 -12.87
CA PHE A 4 -12.86 -4.56 -12.71
C PHE A 4 -13.37 -3.11 -12.67
N TYR A 5 -13.02 -2.39 -11.62
CA TYR A 5 -13.29 -0.97 -11.46
C TYR A 5 -11.98 -0.25 -11.14
N LYS A 6 -11.74 0.88 -11.80
CA LYS A 6 -10.60 1.75 -11.52
C LYS A 6 -11.06 3.20 -11.50
N ASN A 7 -10.75 3.89 -10.41
CA ASN A 7 -10.97 5.32 -10.25
C ASN A 7 -9.72 5.94 -9.62
N LYS A 8 -8.91 6.61 -10.45
CA LYS A 8 -7.61 7.16 -10.06
C LYS A 8 -6.73 6.10 -9.38
N ASN A 9 -6.40 6.30 -8.12
CA ASN A 9 -5.55 5.44 -7.31
C ASN A 9 -6.28 4.24 -6.71
N PHE A 10 -7.62 4.24 -6.72
CA PHE A 10 -8.42 3.12 -6.23
C PHE A 10 -8.71 2.13 -7.37
N ILE A 11 -8.44 0.86 -7.10
CA ILE A 11 -8.74 -0.25 -8.00
C ILE A 11 -9.52 -1.29 -7.20
N GLN A 12 -10.55 -1.85 -7.83
CA GLN A 12 -11.28 -3.00 -7.31
C GLN A 12 -11.35 -4.07 -8.39
N PHE A 13 -11.06 -5.30 -8.00
CA PHE A 13 -11.21 -6.49 -8.84
C PHE A 13 -11.90 -7.58 -8.02
N TYR A 14 -13.13 -7.95 -8.42
CA TYR A 14 -14.03 -8.76 -7.58
C TYR A 14 -14.18 -8.18 -6.16
N ASP A 15 -13.86 -8.96 -5.12
CA ASP A 15 -13.90 -8.60 -3.71
C ASP A 15 -12.64 -7.86 -3.25
N LYS A 16 -11.57 -7.87 -4.06
CA LYS A 16 -10.29 -7.25 -3.72
C LYS A 16 -10.26 -5.78 -4.08
N ARG A 17 -9.82 -4.97 -3.13
CA ARG A 17 -9.69 -3.52 -3.24
C ARG A 17 -8.27 -3.12 -2.93
N LEU A 18 -7.71 -2.23 -3.73
CA LEU A 18 -6.37 -1.74 -3.53
C LEU A 18 -6.26 -0.25 -3.83
N VAL A 19 -5.37 0.42 -3.10
CA VAL A 19 -5.07 1.84 -3.26
C VAL A 19 -3.60 2.03 -3.57
N ILE A 20 -3.31 2.79 -4.63
CA ILE A 20 -1.96 3.17 -5.01
C ILE A 20 -1.58 4.46 -4.27
N ILE A 21 -0.59 4.39 -3.39
CA ILE A 21 0.00 5.52 -2.69
C ILE A 21 1.17 6.04 -3.51
N ASN A 22 0.95 7.12 -4.27
CA ASN A 22 1.97 7.80 -5.07
C ASN A 22 2.16 9.27 -4.62
N PRO A 23 3.14 10.02 -5.16
CA PRO A 23 3.40 11.39 -4.72
C PRO A 23 2.23 12.37 -4.86
N GLU A 24 1.24 12.07 -5.70
CA GLU A 24 0.04 12.90 -5.91
C GLU A 24 -1.11 12.50 -4.98
N PHE A 25 -1.06 11.30 -4.41
CA PHE A 25 -2.10 10.82 -3.52
C PHE A 25 -2.04 11.56 -2.18
N ARG A 26 -3.21 11.96 -1.68
CA ARG A 26 -3.37 12.66 -0.40
C ARG A 26 -4.33 11.85 0.46
N PHE A 27 -3.94 11.63 1.70
CA PHE A 27 -4.74 10.98 2.72
C PHE A 27 -4.48 11.69 4.05
N TYR A 28 -5.43 11.54 4.97
CA TYR A 28 -5.35 12.15 6.28
C TYR A 28 -5.87 11.13 7.30
N PRO A 29 -5.24 11.07 8.49
CA PRO A 29 -5.75 10.29 9.61
C PRO A 29 -7.25 10.57 9.84
N THR A 30 -8.02 9.51 10.04
CA THR A 30 -9.47 9.60 10.18
C THR A 30 -10.00 8.53 11.12
N GLN A 31 -11.06 8.84 11.86
CA GLN A 31 -11.76 7.86 12.69
C GLN A 31 -12.41 6.75 11.84
N ASN A 32 -12.86 7.11 10.63
CA ASN A 32 -13.47 6.18 9.67
C ASN A 32 -12.43 5.75 8.64
N LYS A 33 -11.59 4.78 9.03
CA LYS A 33 -10.55 4.24 8.15
C LYS A 33 -11.13 3.62 6.88
N MET A 34 -10.49 3.86 5.76
CA MET A 34 -10.86 3.23 4.50
C MET A 34 -10.42 1.77 4.48
N LYS A 35 -11.38 0.85 4.36
CA LYS A 35 -11.11 -0.60 4.28
C LYS A 35 -10.68 -0.97 2.86
N VAL A 36 -9.48 -1.52 2.71
CA VAL A 36 -8.94 -2.04 1.45
C VAL A 36 -8.07 -3.25 1.73
N ASP A 37 -7.92 -4.17 0.79
CA ASP A 37 -7.10 -5.36 1.00
C ASP A 37 -5.60 -5.01 0.93
N TYR A 38 -5.22 -4.15 -0.03
CA TYR A 38 -3.81 -3.81 -0.29
C TYR A 38 -3.57 -2.32 -0.44
N LEU A 39 -2.44 -1.87 0.09
CA LEU A 39 -1.85 -0.57 -0.23
C LEU A 39 -0.60 -0.79 -1.07
N VAL A 40 -0.48 -0.09 -2.21
CA VAL A 40 0.69 -0.18 -3.09
C VAL A 40 1.43 1.15 -3.06
N VAL A 41 2.60 1.18 -2.44
CA VAL A 41 3.47 2.36 -2.41
C VAL A 41 4.26 2.42 -3.70
N SER A 42 4.15 3.52 -4.43
CA SER A 42 4.71 3.67 -5.78
C SER A 42 5.30 5.05 -6.00
N GLN A 43 6.42 5.11 -6.71
CA GLN A 43 7.09 6.34 -7.17
C GLN A 43 7.63 7.22 -6.04
N ASN A 44 8.13 6.63 -4.96
CA ASN A 44 8.85 7.33 -3.88
C ASN A 44 8.02 8.42 -3.17
N PRO A 45 6.77 8.17 -2.74
CA PRO A 45 5.97 9.18 -2.05
C PRO A 45 6.62 9.60 -0.72
N ASP A 46 6.17 10.72 -0.17
CA ASP A 46 6.52 11.12 1.19
C ASP A 46 5.40 10.67 2.13
N ILE A 47 5.69 9.65 2.93
CA ILE A 47 4.72 8.98 3.81
C ILE A 47 5.41 8.51 5.09
N LYS A 48 4.63 8.37 6.15
CA LYS A 48 4.96 7.57 7.33
C LYS A 48 4.02 6.38 7.41
N ILE A 49 4.53 5.21 7.78
CA ILE A 49 3.71 3.99 7.88
C ILE A 49 2.60 4.15 8.92
N ALA A 50 2.88 4.84 10.03
CA ALA A 50 1.88 5.15 11.06
C ALA A 50 0.66 5.89 10.47
N GLU A 51 0.88 6.92 9.63
CA GLU A 51 -0.20 7.71 9.03
C GLU A 51 -1.06 6.87 8.07
N LEU A 52 -0.47 5.87 7.40
CA LEU A 52 -1.23 4.89 6.62
C LEU A 52 -2.14 4.06 7.52
N THR A 53 -1.62 3.53 8.64
CA THR A 53 -2.43 2.73 9.59
C THR A 53 -3.52 3.53 10.29
N GLU A 54 -3.39 4.86 10.36
CA GLU A 54 -4.43 5.76 10.88
C GLU A 54 -5.50 6.12 9.85
N SER A 55 -5.21 5.93 8.56
CA SER A 55 -6.11 6.32 7.47
C SER A 55 -6.79 5.11 6.80
N PHE A 56 -6.14 3.95 6.85
CA PHE A 56 -6.56 2.73 6.17
C PHE A 56 -6.61 1.55 7.14
N ASP A 57 -7.53 0.63 6.86
CA ASP A 57 -7.61 -0.71 7.45
C ASP A 57 -7.30 -1.69 6.31
N PHE A 58 -6.15 -2.37 6.38
CA PHE A 58 -5.59 -3.15 5.28
C PHE A 58 -4.78 -4.36 5.74
N GLU A 59 -4.69 -5.38 4.87
CA GLU A 59 -4.00 -6.64 5.19
C GLU A 59 -2.50 -6.57 4.92
N GLN A 60 -2.08 -5.95 3.81
CA GLN A 60 -0.69 -5.95 3.40
C GLN A 60 -0.30 -4.68 2.65
N LEU A 61 0.89 -4.17 2.96
CA LEU A 61 1.55 -3.09 2.24
C LEU A 61 2.50 -3.66 1.18
N ILE A 62 2.45 -3.14 -0.03
CA ILE A 62 3.31 -3.58 -1.14
C ILE A 62 4.18 -2.41 -1.55
N PHE A 63 5.50 -2.57 -1.43
CA PHE A 63 6.47 -1.64 -2.02
C PHE A 63 6.76 -2.08 -3.44
N ASP A 64 6.27 -1.31 -4.42
CA ASP A 64 6.58 -1.60 -5.81
C ASP A 64 8.06 -1.33 -6.13
N SER A 65 8.51 -1.83 -7.28
CA SER A 65 9.90 -1.74 -7.72
C SER A 65 10.35 -0.33 -8.11
N SER A 66 9.45 0.65 -8.19
CA SER A 66 9.77 2.04 -8.55
C SER A 66 10.33 2.86 -7.37
N ASN A 67 10.26 2.32 -6.15
CA ASN A 67 10.81 2.95 -4.96
C ASN A 67 12.33 2.74 -4.83
N ARG A 68 13.04 3.74 -4.30
CA ARG A 68 14.47 3.72 -3.99
C ARG A 68 14.71 2.81 -2.78
N TYR A 69 15.78 2.00 -2.84
CA TYR A 69 16.13 1.03 -1.79
C TYR A 69 16.19 1.64 -0.39
N TRP A 70 16.78 2.83 -0.25
CA TRP A 70 16.90 3.47 1.06
C TRP A 70 15.54 3.90 1.64
N LYS A 71 14.56 4.27 0.80
CA LYS A 71 13.19 4.58 1.26
C LYS A 71 12.48 3.31 1.70
N ILE A 72 12.59 2.24 0.92
CA ILE A 72 12.03 0.93 1.27
C ILE A 72 12.60 0.46 2.62
N ASN A 73 13.91 0.56 2.84
CA ASN A 73 14.53 0.19 4.12
C ASN A 73 13.97 0.98 5.29
N LYS A 74 13.85 2.30 5.13
CA LYS A 74 13.25 3.15 6.15
C LYS A 74 11.80 2.73 6.45
N TRP A 75 10.99 2.47 5.43
CA TRP A 75 9.61 2.02 5.64
C TRP A 75 9.52 0.62 6.25
N ILE A 76 10.42 -0.30 5.93
CA ILE A 76 10.50 -1.62 6.56
C ILE A 76 10.82 -1.50 8.05
N GLU A 77 11.73 -0.61 8.44
CA GLU A 77 12.01 -0.32 9.85
C GLU A 77 10.76 0.25 10.55
N GLU A 78 9.98 1.09 9.88
CA GLU A 78 8.71 1.60 10.40
C GLU A 78 7.64 0.48 10.51
N CYS A 79 7.47 -0.35 9.47
CA CYS A 79 6.59 -1.52 9.49
C CYS A 79 6.90 -2.47 10.63
N SER A 80 8.19 -2.66 10.95
CA SER A 80 8.63 -3.52 12.06
C SER A 80 8.22 -2.97 13.43
N LYS A 81 8.07 -1.65 13.56
CA LYS A 81 7.62 -0.99 14.81
C LYS A 81 6.10 -1.00 14.95
N THR A 82 5.37 -0.99 13.84
CA THR A 82 3.91 -0.95 13.81
C THR A 82 3.28 -2.31 13.53
N SER A 83 4.06 -3.38 13.45
CA SER A 83 3.62 -4.73 13.07
C SER A 83 2.79 -4.76 11.78
N VAL A 84 3.18 -3.96 10.79
CA VAL A 84 2.51 -3.91 9.48
C VAL A 84 3.15 -4.96 8.57
N GLU A 85 2.32 -5.88 8.07
CA GLU A 85 2.72 -6.85 7.05
C GLU A 85 3.07 -6.14 5.73
N TYR A 86 4.21 -6.52 5.14
CA TYR A 86 4.69 -5.88 3.92
C TYR A 86 5.29 -6.87 2.91
N TYR A 87 5.37 -6.45 1.65
CA TYR A 87 6.08 -7.14 0.58
C TYR A 87 6.97 -6.16 -0.20
N ASP A 88 8.23 -6.55 -0.40
CA ASP A 88 9.23 -5.77 -1.15
C ASP A 88 9.46 -6.43 -2.51
N VAL A 89 8.76 -5.95 -3.53
CA VAL A 89 8.83 -6.47 -4.91
C VAL A 89 10.27 -6.42 -5.45
N LYS A 90 11.05 -5.44 -5.01
CA LYS A 90 12.42 -5.23 -5.48
C LYS A 90 13.38 -6.31 -5.00
N ARG A 91 13.10 -6.92 -3.84
CA ARG A 91 13.91 -8.00 -3.24
C ARG A 91 13.32 -9.38 -3.48
N GLN A 92 12.00 -9.49 -3.42
CA GLN A 92 11.30 -10.79 -3.38
C GLN A 92 10.79 -11.22 -4.76
N GLY A 93 10.84 -10.33 -5.77
CA GLY A 93 10.34 -10.61 -7.11
C GLY A 93 8.88 -10.19 -7.28
N ALA A 94 8.20 -10.74 -8.29
CA ALA A 94 6.81 -10.44 -8.54
C ALA A 94 5.95 -10.87 -7.34
N TRP A 95 5.11 -9.96 -6.85
CA TRP A 95 4.16 -10.27 -5.80
C TRP A 95 3.10 -11.22 -6.34
N ASP A 96 3.03 -12.41 -5.75
CA ASP A 96 2.04 -13.44 -6.06
C ASP A 96 1.38 -13.88 -4.75
N LYS A 97 0.06 -13.73 -4.66
CA LYS A 97 -0.72 -14.18 -3.50
C LYS A 97 -1.42 -15.46 -3.92
N ALA A 98 -0.98 -16.59 -3.35
CA ALA A 98 -1.65 -17.88 -3.54
C ALA A 98 -3.13 -17.74 -3.17
N ILE A 99 -3.99 -18.19 -4.07
CA ILE A 99 -5.47 -18.14 -3.98
C ILE A 99 -5.97 -19.23 -3.05
#